data_AF-A0A259R836-F1
#
_entry.id   AF-A0A259R836-F1
#
_cell.length_a   1.000
_cell.length_b   1.000
_cell.length_c   1.000
_cell.angle_alpha   90.00
_cell.angle_beta   90.00
_cell.angle_gamma   90.00
#
_symmetry.space_group_name_H-M   'P 1'
#
loop_
_entity.id
_entity.type
_entity.pdbx_description
1 polymer ?
#
loop_
_entity_poly.entity_id
_entity_poly.type
_entity_poly.pdbx_seq_one_letter_code
_entity_poly.pdbx_strand_id
1 'polypeptide(L)'
;GIERERSQPPESPAGLRSFVLAALAGATAGVLGPVALGVVLAAFALLTFAGYTQTRKADPGLTTEFALLLTVLVGALAQQSPGWAAGLGVVVAGILAAKTTLHGFVRHVLSTQELESGLLLAAAALVVLPLLPDQPIAWLAGLNLHTLWLLAVLVMAIQSVGHVAVRAFGSQRGLALSGLAGGFVSSTATIASMAQRARLHVALQGDCLRAALLSNLATVVELSVLIALIDPALLPGLLPAVGLYGAGALLAVGATWRLARRAPQSSALSDETEATRRPFQPLQALLFAALLAGVLLAAEAARSMLGSDAALAATGLAGFADAHAAAASAAQMAVNGAFSSWQALLAIGLALATNAVSKIVAGFAGAQWTFGLVNLAAQFGLIGLFWLGLWL
;
A
#
# COMPACT_ATOMS: atom_id res chain seq x y z
N GLY A 1 -11.78 -29.12 6.30
CA GLY A 1 -11.49 -30.55 6.13
C GLY A 1 -10.06 -30.87 6.52
N ILE A 2 -9.12 -30.81 5.56
CA ILE A 2 -7.71 -31.17 5.77
C ILE A 2 -7.01 -30.31 6.84
N GLU A 3 -7.28 -29.01 6.87
CA GLU A 3 -6.70 -28.11 7.89
C GLU A 3 -7.10 -28.54 9.32
N ARG A 4 -8.40 -28.76 9.57
CA ARG A 4 -8.90 -29.27 10.84
C ARG A 4 -8.23 -30.59 11.25
N GLU A 5 -8.13 -31.54 10.33
CA GLU A 5 -7.53 -32.86 10.55
C GLU A 5 -6.02 -32.80 10.88
N ARG A 6 -5.30 -31.79 10.37
CA ARG A 6 -3.89 -31.54 10.72
C ARG A 6 -3.73 -30.79 12.04
N SER A 7 -4.73 -30.00 12.43
CA SER A 7 -4.66 -29.11 13.61
C SER A 7 -5.10 -29.78 14.92
N GLN A 8 -5.72 -30.95 14.86
CA GLN A 8 -6.34 -31.64 15.99
C GLN A 8 -5.78 -33.04 16.20
N PRO A 9 -5.87 -33.61 17.43
CA PRO A 9 -5.51 -35.00 17.68
C PRO A 9 -6.37 -35.97 16.84
N PRO A 10 -5.90 -37.20 16.60
CA PRO A 10 -6.55 -38.18 15.71
C PRO A 10 -7.99 -38.57 16.10
N GLU A 11 -8.45 -38.23 17.31
CA GLU A 11 -9.80 -38.53 17.82
C GLU A 11 -10.80 -37.35 17.69
N SER A 12 -10.52 -36.35 16.84
CA SER A 12 -11.42 -35.20 16.66
C SER A 12 -12.70 -35.57 15.89
N PRO A 13 -13.90 -35.17 16.36
CA PRO A 13 -15.18 -35.61 15.80
C PRO A 13 -15.52 -35.04 14.41
N ALA A 14 -14.75 -34.07 13.89
CA ALA A 14 -14.96 -33.51 12.56
C ALA A 14 -13.63 -33.43 11.79
N GLY A 15 -13.61 -34.04 10.60
CA GLY A 15 -12.43 -34.10 9.73
C GLY A 15 -12.77 -33.85 8.26
N LEU A 16 -11.89 -34.27 7.33
CA LEU A 16 -12.14 -34.17 5.89
C LEU A 16 -13.50 -34.75 5.48
N ARG A 17 -13.84 -35.94 5.98
CA ARG A 17 -15.08 -36.65 5.63
C ARG A 17 -16.34 -35.86 6.05
N SER A 18 -16.33 -35.25 7.23
CA SER A 18 -17.48 -34.49 7.75
C SER A 18 -17.80 -33.27 6.89
N PHE A 19 -16.77 -32.56 6.41
CA PHE A 19 -16.95 -31.40 5.53
C PHE A 19 -17.44 -31.79 4.13
N VAL A 20 -16.95 -32.91 3.58
CA VAL A 20 -17.44 -33.45 2.30
C VAL A 20 -18.90 -33.86 2.41
N LEU A 21 -19.27 -34.59 3.48
CA LEU A 21 -20.65 -34.99 3.72
C LEU A 21 -21.57 -33.79 3.97
N ALA A 22 -21.10 -32.74 4.64
CA ALA A 22 -21.85 -31.50 4.85
C ALA A 22 -22.14 -30.79 3.51
N ALA A 23 -21.15 -30.67 2.63
CA ALA A 23 -21.33 -30.07 1.31
C ALA A 23 -22.31 -30.89 0.46
N LEU A 24 -22.19 -32.22 0.47
CA LEU A 24 -23.09 -33.12 -0.26
C LEU A 24 -24.52 -33.04 0.29
N ALA A 25 -24.70 -33.05 1.61
CA ALA A 25 -26.00 -32.89 2.26
C ALA A 25 -26.64 -31.53 1.95
N GLY A 26 -25.84 -30.47 1.90
CA GLY A 26 -26.29 -29.15 1.47
C GLY A 26 -26.74 -29.12 0.02
N ALA A 27 -25.96 -29.72 -0.88
CA ALA A 27 -26.28 -29.82 -2.30
C ALA A 27 -27.58 -30.60 -2.55
N THR A 28 -27.74 -31.76 -1.90
CA THR A 28 -28.96 -32.56 -2.02
C THR A 28 -30.17 -31.85 -1.42
N ALA A 29 -30.03 -31.23 -0.25
CA ALA A 29 -31.09 -30.46 0.38
C ALA A 29 -31.50 -29.22 -0.44
N GLY A 30 -30.54 -28.58 -1.11
CA GLY A 30 -30.79 -27.48 -2.03
C GLY A 30 -31.68 -27.88 -3.21
N VAL A 31 -31.50 -29.10 -3.74
CA VAL A 31 -32.37 -29.66 -4.80
C VAL A 31 -33.76 -30.00 -4.27
N LEU A 32 -33.85 -30.54 -3.05
CA LEU A 32 -35.12 -30.93 -2.43
C LEU A 32 -35.99 -29.74 -1.98
N GLY A 33 -35.39 -28.56 -1.89
CA GLY A 33 -36.08 -27.30 -1.61
C GLY A 33 -35.80 -26.71 -0.22
N PRO A 34 -36.37 -25.52 0.08
CA PRO A 34 -35.97 -24.71 1.23
C PRO A 34 -36.25 -25.36 2.58
N VAL A 35 -37.31 -26.17 2.69
CA VAL A 35 -37.65 -26.90 3.93
C VAL A 35 -36.60 -27.96 4.23
N ALA A 36 -36.19 -28.73 3.22
CA ALA A 36 -35.14 -29.75 3.37
C ALA A 36 -33.80 -29.12 3.76
N LEU A 37 -33.45 -27.98 3.15
CA LEU A 37 -32.25 -27.21 3.51
C LEU A 37 -32.31 -26.72 4.97
N GLY A 38 -33.45 -26.21 5.42
CA GLY A 38 -33.65 -25.80 6.81
C GLY A 38 -33.47 -26.95 7.80
N VAL A 39 -34.01 -28.13 7.49
CA VAL A 39 -33.85 -29.35 8.31
C VAL A 39 -32.40 -29.80 8.37
N VAL A 40 -31.70 -29.85 7.24
CA VAL A 40 -30.28 -30.24 7.19
C VAL A 40 -29.41 -29.23 7.95
N LEU A 41 -29.65 -27.92 7.80
CA LEU A 41 -28.94 -26.91 8.56
C LEU A 41 -29.18 -27.05 10.07
N ALA A 42 -30.43 -27.28 10.50
CA ALA A 42 -30.75 -27.50 11.90
C ALA A 42 -30.08 -28.76 12.47
N ALA A 43 -30.06 -29.85 11.70
CA ALA A 43 -29.38 -31.08 12.08
C ALA A 43 -27.87 -30.88 12.22
N PHE A 44 -27.22 -30.21 11.26
CA PHE A 44 -25.79 -29.90 11.35
C PHE A 44 -25.49 -28.90 12.46
N ALA A 45 -26.38 -27.94 12.76
CA ALA A 45 -26.23 -27.02 13.89
C ALA A 45 -26.31 -27.74 15.24
N LEU A 46 -27.20 -28.73 15.36
CA LEU A 46 -27.29 -29.57 16.55
C LEU A 46 -26.03 -30.42 16.71
N LEU A 47 -25.53 -31.02 15.63
CA LEU A 47 -24.31 -31.83 15.63
C LEU A 47 -23.06 -31.00 15.95
N THR A 48 -22.93 -29.79 15.41
CA THR A 48 -21.82 -28.89 15.73
C THR A 48 -21.90 -28.41 17.18
N PHE A 49 -23.10 -28.11 17.69
CA PHE A 49 -23.29 -27.76 19.10
C PHE A 49 -22.91 -28.92 20.03
N ALA A 50 -23.37 -30.14 19.74
CA ALA A 50 -23.01 -31.34 20.50
C ALA A 50 -21.50 -31.63 20.44
N GLY A 51 -20.87 -31.46 19.28
CA GLY A 51 -19.42 -31.57 19.13
C GLY A 51 -18.68 -30.52 19.96
N TYR A 52 -19.09 -29.25 19.87
CA TYR A 52 -18.50 -28.14 20.61
C TYR A 52 -18.56 -28.36 22.12
N THR A 53 -19.69 -28.80 22.67
CA THR A 53 -19.81 -29.04 24.12
C THR A 53 -18.81 -30.08 24.64
N GLN A 54 -18.40 -31.04 23.79
CA GLN A 54 -17.41 -32.05 24.10
C GLN A 54 -15.97 -31.54 23.93
N THR A 55 -15.69 -30.79 22.86
CA THR A 55 -14.33 -30.33 22.53
C THR A 55 -13.95 -28.98 23.12
N ARG A 56 -14.89 -28.19 23.67
CA ARG A 56 -14.65 -26.83 24.18
C ARG A 56 -13.51 -26.71 25.20
N LYS A 57 -13.18 -27.78 25.92
CA LYS A 57 -12.09 -27.80 26.90
C LYS A 57 -10.71 -27.87 26.25
N ALA A 58 -10.61 -28.44 25.05
CA ALA A 58 -9.36 -28.63 24.30
C ALA A 58 -9.22 -27.65 23.12
N ASP A 59 -10.32 -27.30 22.45
CA ASP A 59 -10.40 -26.24 21.44
C ASP A 59 -11.65 -25.38 21.69
N PRO A 60 -11.51 -24.21 22.35
CA PRO A 60 -12.63 -23.34 22.66
C PRO A 60 -13.12 -22.53 21.44
N GLY A 61 -12.43 -22.60 20.29
CA GLY A 61 -12.79 -21.86 19.09
C GLY A 61 -14.07 -22.36 18.43
N LEU A 62 -14.98 -21.44 18.08
CA LEU A 62 -16.25 -21.73 17.36
C LEU A 62 -16.11 -21.69 15.83
N THR A 63 -14.95 -21.26 15.32
CA THR A 63 -14.76 -20.96 13.89
C THR A 63 -14.98 -22.19 13.01
N THR A 64 -14.68 -23.37 13.52
CA THR A 64 -14.75 -24.60 12.75
C THR A 64 -16.17 -25.19 12.71
N GLU A 65 -16.99 -24.88 13.70
CA GLU A 65 -18.41 -25.17 13.77
C GLU A 65 -19.17 -24.27 12.78
N PHE A 66 -18.84 -22.97 12.75
CA PHE A 66 -19.36 -22.05 11.73
C PHE A 66 -18.95 -22.45 10.32
N ALA A 67 -17.70 -22.88 10.13
CA ALA A 67 -17.23 -23.36 8.83
C ALA A 67 -18.00 -24.59 8.34
N LEU A 68 -18.38 -25.51 9.23
CA LEU A 68 -19.16 -26.69 8.84
C LEU A 68 -20.57 -26.30 8.36
N LEU A 69 -21.23 -25.37 9.05
CA LEU A 69 -22.52 -24.82 8.62
C LEU A 69 -22.43 -24.07 7.29
N LEU A 70 -21.39 -23.24 7.13
CA LEU A 70 -21.11 -22.57 5.85
C LEU A 70 -20.87 -23.57 4.73
N THR A 71 -20.25 -24.71 5.02
CA THR A 71 -20.00 -25.76 4.01
C THR A 71 -21.31 -26.40 3.52
N VAL A 72 -22.31 -26.57 4.39
CA VAL A 72 -23.67 -26.98 3.98
C VAL A 72 -24.29 -25.94 3.05
N LEU A 73 -24.21 -24.65 3.41
CA LEU A 73 -24.75 -23.57 2.59
C LEU A 73 -24.06 -23.44 1.23
N VAL A 74 -22.73 -23.58 1.18
CA VAL A 74 -21.95 -23.58 -0.06
C VAL A 74 -22.34 -24.77 -0.95
N GLY A 75 -22.58 -25.95 -0.36
CA GLY A 75 -23.10 -27.11 -1.08
C GLY A 75 -24.45 -26.85 -1.73
N ALA A 76 -25.38 -26.23 -1.01
CA ALA A 76 -26.69 -25.84 -1.54
C ALA A 76 -26.58 -24.76 -2.65
N LEU A 77 -25.69 -23.79 -2.45
CA LEU A 77 -25.44 -22.70 -3.41
C LEU A 77 -24.83 -23.22 -4.72
N ALA A 78 -24.06 -24.31 -4.68
CA ALA A 78 -23.44 -24.90 -5.87
C ALA A 78 -24.47 -25.35 -6.91
N GLN A 79 -25.71 -25.65 -6.50
CA GLN A 79 -26.79 -26.02 -7.42
C GLN A 79 -27.32 -24.83 -8.23
N GLN A 80 -27.27 -23.62 -7.66
CA GLN A 80 -27.82 -22.40 -8.27
C GLN A 80 -26.74 -21.60 -8.99
N SER A 81 -25.54 -21.54 -8.42
CA SER A 81 -24.44 -20.71 -8.92
C SER A 81 -23.08 -21.35 -8.59
N PRO A 82 -22.60 -22.27 -9.45
CA PRO A 82 -21.33 -22.97 -9.24
C PRO A 82 -20.13 -22.02 -9.05
N GLY A 83 -20.10 -20.89 -9.77
CA GLY A 83 -19.02 -19.91 -9.67
C GLY A 83 -18.93 -19.22 -8.30
N TRP A 84 -20.06 -18.76 -7.76
CA TRP A 84 -20.12 -18.18 -6.41
C TRP A 84 -19.83 -19.21 -5.32
N ALA A 85 -20.33 -20.43 -5.47
CA ALA A 85 -20.03 -21.52 -4.53
C ALA A 85 -18.54 -21.89 -4.52
N ALA A 86 -17.91 -21.96 -5.70
CA ALA A 86 -16.46 -22.19 -5.81
C ALA A 86 -15.66 -21.04 -5.17
N GLY A 87 -16.00 -19.78 -5.48
CA GLY A 87 -15.34 -18.61 -4.90
C GLY A 87 -15.46 -18.56 -3.37
N LEU A 88 -16.68 -18.72 -2.84
CA LEU A 88 -16.92 -18.75 -1.39
C LEU A 88 -16.23 -19.95 -0.73
N GLY A 89 -16.23 -21.12 -1.37
CA GLY A 89 -15.52 -22.29 -0.88
C GLY A 89 -14.01 -22.05 -0.75
N VAL A 90 -13.39 -21.42 -1.75
CA VAL A 90 -11.97 -21.03 -1.71
C VAL A 90 -11.70 -20.00 -0.62
N VAL A 91 -12.56 -18.98 -0.47
CA VAL A 91 -12.41 -17.96 0.58
C VAL A 91 -12.50 -18.59 1.98
N VAL A 92 -13.51 -19.43 2.23
CA VAL A 92 -13.69 -20.14 3.51
C VAL A 92 -12.48 -21.05 3.79
N ALA A 93 -12.01 -21.81 2.79
CA ALA A 93 -10.82 -22.63 2.92
C ALA A 93 -9.55 -21.82 3.21
N GLY A 94 -9.39 -20.65 2.55
CA GLY A 94 -8.28 -19.74 2.78
C GLY A 94 -8.27 -19.16 4.20
N ILE A 95 -9.42 -18.76 4.72
CA ILE A 95 -9.57 -18.26 6.11
C ILE A 95 -9.18 -19.35 7.11
N LEU A 96 -9.65 -20.59 6.90
CA LEU A 96 -9.29 -21.73 7.76
C LEU A 96 -7.79 -22.03 7.68
N ALA A 97 -7.21 -22.08 6.48
CA ALA A 97 -5.79 -22.32 6.27
C ALA A 97 -4.91 -21.24 6.91
N ALA A 98 -5.37 -20.00 6.93
CA ALA A 98 -4.66 -18.87 7.53
C ALA A 98 -4.78 -18.82 9.07
N LYS A 99 -5.58 -19.69 9.72
CA LYS A 99 -5.84 -19.65 11.18
C LYS A 99 -4.56 -19.59 12.00
N THR A 100 -3.60 -20.49 11.75
CA THR A 100 -2.34 -20.55 12.52
C THR A 100 -1.44 -19.36 12.26
N THR A 101 -1.34 -18.92 11.00
CA THR A 101 -0.54 -17.75 10.61
C THR A 101 -1.13 -16.45 11.16
N LEU A 102 -2.45 -16.26 11.06
CA LEU A 102 -3.16 -15.09 11.61
C LEU A 102 -3.12 -15.07 13.13
N HIS A 103 -3.27 -16.22 13.79
CA HIS A 103 -3.20 -16.31 15.24
C HIS A 103 -1.76 -16.08 15.75
N GLY A 104 -0.77 -16.62 15.04
CA GLY A 104 0.64 -16.34 15.28
C GLY A 104 0.95 -14.85 15.10
N PHE A 105 0.46 -14.26 14.02
CA PHE A 105 0.59 -12.83 13.73
C PHE A 105 -0.08 -11.96 14.80
N VAL A 106 -1.33 -12.25 15.19
CA VAL A 106 -2.03 -11.47 16.23
C VAL A 106 -1.36 -11.63 17.60
N ARG A 107 -0.89 -12.83 17.97
CA ARG A 107 -0.32 -13.07 19.31
C ARG A 107 1.15 -12.66 19.45
N HIS A 108 1.93 -12.80 18.39
CA HIS A 108 3.38 -12.60 18.46
C HIS A 108 3.82 -11.36 17.69
N VAL A 109 3.03 -10.88 16.73
CA VAL A 109 3.38 -9.77 15.82
C VAL A 109 2.51 -8.53 16.04
N LEU A 110 1.32 -8.61 16.65
CA LEU A 110 0.55 -7.43 17.05
C LEU A 110 0.66 -7.15 18.56
N SER A 111 1.11 -5.96 18.91
CA SER A 111 0.94 -5.37 20.24
C SER A 111 -0.41 -4.66 20.35
N THR A 112 -0.89 -4.43 21.59
CA THR A 112 -2.13 -3.68 21.84
C THR A 112 -2.10 -2.28 21.22
N GLN A 113 -0.93 -1.62 21.24
CA GLN A 113 -0.76 -0.31 20.62
C GLN A 113 -0.82 -0.36 19.09
N GLU A 114 -0.35 -1.46 18.48
CA GLU A 114 -0.42 -1.67 17.04
C GLU A 114 -1.86 -1.94 16.60
N LEU A 115 -2.64 -2.66 17.41
CA LEU A 115 -4.08 -2.84 17.19
C LEU A 115 -4.84 -1.51 17.26
N GLU A 116 -4.59 -0.69 18.29
CA GLU A 116 -5.16 0.66 18.40
C GLU A 116 -4.79 1.53 17.21
N SER A 117 -3.52 1.47 16.77
CA SER A 117 -3.06 2.21 15.60
C SER A 117 -3.71 1.69 14.31
N GLY A 118 -3.86 0.38 14.15
CA GLY A 118 -4.59 -0.22 13.04
C GLY A 118 -6.06 0.20 13.00
N LEU A 119 -6.73 0.26 14.16
CA LEU A 119 -8.10 0.76 14.28
C LEU A 119 -8.19 2.25 13.96
N LEU A 120 -7.22 3.06 14.38
CA LEU A 120 -7.14 4.48 14.01
C LEU A 120 -6.95 4.67 12.50
N LEU A 121 -6.08 3.88 11.87
CA LEU A 121 -5.91 3.88 10.42
C LEU A 121 -7.20 3.46 9.70
N ALA A 122 -7.86 2.40 10.18
CA ALA A 122 -9.13 1.94 9.64
C ALA A 122 -10.23 2.99 9.78
N ALA A 123 -10.32 3.66 10.93
CA ALA A 123 -11.26 4.78 11.13
C ALA A 123 -10.94 5.95 10.19
N ALA A 124 -9.67 6.32 10.05
CA ALA A 124 -9.27 7.37 9.12
C ALA A 124 -9.63 7.03 7.66
N ALA A 125 -9.40 5.79 7.22
CA ALA A 125 -9.62 5.35 5.84
C ALA A 125 -11.08 5.00 5.52
N LEU A 126 -11.81 4.38 6.45
CA LEU A 126 -13.15 3.81 6.19
C LEU A 126 -14.29 4.64 6.79
N VAL A 127 -14.00 5.55 7.72
CA VAL A 127 -15.01 6.43 8.30
C VAL A 127 -14.79 7.86 7.82
N VAL A 128 -13.61 8.44 8.08
CA VAL A 128 -13.38 9.86 7.79
C VAL A 128 -13.25 10.14 6.28
N LEU A 129 -12.43 9.37 5.57
CA LEU A 129 -12.21 9.57 4.13
C LEU A 129 -13.50 9.59 3.28
N PRO A 130 -14.45 8.62 3.41
CA PRO A 130 -15.69 8.66 2.63
C PRO A 130 -16.68 9.75 3.07
N LEU A 131 -16.52 10.30 4.28
CA LEU A 131 -17.34 11.43 4.74
C LEU A 131 -16.86 12.78 4.19
N LEU A 132 -15.63 12.85 3.70
CA LEU A 132 -15.06 14.09 3.15
C LEU A 132 -15.56 14.32 1.72
N PRO A 133 -16.00 15.54 1.40
CA PRO A 133 -16.48 15.86 0.06
C PRO A 133 -15.34 15.76 -0.95
N ASP A 134 -15.56 14.97 -2.02
CA ASP A 134 -14.64 14.82 -3.14
C ASP A 134 -14.87 15.92 -4.19
N GLN A 135 -14.82 17.18 -3.74
CA GLN A 135 -14.94 18.33 -4.62
C GLN A 135 -13.92 19.40 -4.23
N PRO A 136 -13.27 20.04 -5.22
CA PRO A 136 -12.37 21.16 -4.98
C PRO A 136 -13.15 22.32 -4.36
N ILE A 137 -12.70 22.79 -3.21
CA ILE A 137 -13.39 23.83 -2.45
C ILE A 137 -12.90 25.20 -2.93
N ALA A 138 -13.80 25.98 -3.54
CA ALA A 138 -13.46 27.27 -4.16
C ALA A 138 -12.80 28.27 -3.20
N TRP A 139 -13.20 28.31 -1.92
CA TRP A 139 -12.60 29.21 -0.94
C TRP A 139 -11.22 28.74 -0.42
N LEU A 140 -10.86 27.47 -0.61
CA LEU A 140 -9.51 26.94 -0.42
C LEU A 140 -8.71 26.93 -1.73
N ALA A 141 -8.96 27.89 -2.62
CA ALA A 141 -8.32 27.98 -3.93
C ALA A 141 -8.31 26.66 -4.73
N GLY A 142 -9.40 25.88 -4.62
CA GLY A 142 -9.56 24.62 -5.35
C GLY A 142 -8.92 23.39 -4.70
N LEU A 143 -8.41 23.47 -3.47
CA LEU A 143 -7.98 22.26 -2.75
C LEU A 143 -9.14 21.28 -2.52
N ASN A 144 -8.86 20.00 -2.74
CA ASN A 144 -9.76 18.91 -2.43
C ASN A 144 -9.39 18.29 -1.07
N LEU A 145 -10.32 18.39 -0.11
CA LEU A 145 -10.13 17.89 1.25
C LEU A 145 -10.02 16.35 1.30
N HIS A 146 -10.73 15.66 0.39
CA HIS A 146 -10.64 14.21 0.23
C HIS A 146 -9.21 13.80 -0.19
N THR A 147 -8.61 14.50 -1.16
CA THR A 147 -7.24 14.23 -1.61
C THR A 147 -6.20 14.45 -0.51
N LEU A 148 -6.32 15.54 0.25
CA LEU A 148 -5.40 15.82 1.36
C LEU A 148 -5.49 14.77 2.46
N TRP A 149 -6.71 14.35 2.79
CA TRP A 149 -6.91 13.30 3.78
C TRP A 149 -6.43 11.93 3.29
N LEU A 150 -6.66 11.61 2.01
CA LEU A 150 -6.14 10.41 1.38
C LEU A 150 -4.61 10.35 1.51
N LEU A 151 -3.90 11.45 1.27
CA LEU A 151 -2.45 11.51 1.45
C LEU A 151 -2.04 11.20 2.90
N ALA A 152 -2.75 11.73 3.90
CA ALA A 152 -2.50 11.41 5.30
C ALA A 152 -2.74 9.90 5.58
N VAL A 153 -3.83 9.33 5.06
CA VAL A 153 -4.14 7.89 5.16
C VAL A 153 -3.05 7.04 4.52
N LEU A 154 -2.56 7.41 3.32
CA LEU A 154 -1.48 6.70 2.63
C LEU A 154 -0.18 6.73 3.43
N VAL A 155 0.18 7.88 4.00
CA VAL A 155 1.36 8.00 4.87
C VAL A 155 1.24 7.10 6.10
N MET A 156 0.07 7.04 6.75
CA MET A 156 -0.16 6.15 7.89
C MET A 156 -0.16 4.66 7.49
N ALA A 157 -0.70 4.32 6.32
CA ALA A 157 -0.72 2.97 5.79
C ALA A 157 0.69 2.46 5.43
N ILE A 158 1.48 3.27 4.73
CA ILE A 158 2.87 2.93 4.36
C ILE A 158 3.72 2.75 5.62
N GLN A 159 3.56 3.60 6.64
CA GLN A 159 4.22 3.43 7.94
C GLN A 159 3.83 2.10 8.59
N SER A 160 2.54 1.77 8.61
CA SER A 160 2.03 0.53 9.21
C SER A 160 2.57 -0.71 8.50
N VAL A 161 2.53 -0.74 7.16
CA VAL A 161 3.07 -1.83 6.35
C VAL A 161 4.59 -1.93 6.53
N GLY A 162 5.30 -0.80 6.56
CA GLY A 162 6.74 -0.77 6.80
C GLY A 162 7.14 -1.24 8.19
N HIS A 163 6.31 -1.00 9.20
CA HIS A 163 6.50 -1.53 10.54
C HIS A 163 6.37 -3.05 10.57
N VAL A 164 5.30 -3.58 9.96
CA VAL A 164 5.08 -5.02 9.83
C VAL A 164 6.20 -5.70 9.01
N ALA A 165 6.64 -5.07 7.91
CA ALA A 165 7.70 -5.59 7.06
C ALA A 165 9.05 -5.69 7.79
N VAL A 166 9.36 -4.74 8.66
CA VAL A 166 10.56 -4.79 9.51
C VAL A 166 10.50 -5.95 10.49
N ARG A 167 9.34 -6.18 11.13
CA ARG A 167 9.17 -7.33 12.03
C ARG A 167 9.24 -8.67 11.29
N ALA A 168 8.73 -8.76 10.07
CA ALA A 168 8.69 -10.00 9.30
C ALA A 168 10.03 -10.36 8.63
N PHE A 169 10.76 -9.36 8.12
CA PHE A 169 11.94 -9.58 7.26
C PHE A 169 13.25 -8.97 7.81
N GLY A 170 13.20 -8.37 9.00
CA GLY A 170 14.29 -7.61 9.60
C GLY A 170 14.36 -6.16 9.09
N SER A 171 15.06 -5.30 9.83
CA SER A 171 15.12 -3.85 9.58
C SER A 171 15.56 -3.47 8.17
N GLN A 172 16.66 -4.06 7.67
CA GLN A 172 17.23 -3.68 6.37
C GLN A 172 16.36 -4.08 5.18
N ARG A 173 15.91 -5.35 5.13
CA ARG A 173 15.10 -5.86 4.02
C ARG A 173 13.65 -5.38 4.10
N GLY A 174 13.09 -5.33 5.32
CA GLY A 174 11.74 -4.85 5.57
C GLY A 174 11.56 -3.40 5.15
N LEU A 175 12.50 -2.50 5.51
CA LEU A 175 12.45 -1.10 5.09
C LEU A 175 12.63 -0.94 3.58
N ALA A 176 13.58 -1.66 2.96
CA ALA A 176 13.78 -1.58 1.51
C ALA A 176 12.53 -2.01 0.74
N LEU A 177 11.93 -3.16 1.08
CA LEU A 177 10.71 -3.64 0.44
C LEU A 177 9.54 -2.68 0.67
N SER A 178 9.40 -2.13 1.86
CA SER A 178 8.39 -1.12 2.16
C SER A 178 8.59 0.17 1.38
N GLY A 179 9.85 0.61 1.17
CA GLY A 179 10.18 1.77 0.37
C GLY A 179 9.84 1.58 -1.12
N LEU A 180 10.17 0.42 -1.69
CA LEU A 180 9.83 0.10 -3.08
C LEU A 180 8.31 -0.04 -3.26
N ALA A 181 7.66 -0.86 -2.43
CA ALA A 181 6.21 -1.10 -2.51
C ALA A 181 5.39 0.16 -2.22
N GLY A 182 5.79 0.95 -1.22
CA GLY A 182 5.17 2.25 -0.93
C GLY A 182 5.37 3.23 -2.08
N GLY A 183 6.50 3.15 -2.79
CA GLY A 183 6.77 3.95 -3.98
C GLY A 183 5.72 3.77 -5.09
N PHE A 184 5.20 2.56 -5.25
CA PHE A 184 4.12 2.23 -6.21
C PHE A 184 2.73 2.74 -5.79
N VAL A 185 2.61 3.24 -4.55
CA VAL A 185 1.38 3.86 -4.06
C VAL A 185 1.55 5.37 -4.08
N SER A 186 2.65 5.85 -3.52
CA SER A 186 3.10 7.23 -3.60
C SER A 186 4.55 7.35 -3.11
N SER A 187 5.47 7.66 -4.03
CA SER A 187 6.88 7.90 -3.67
C SER A 187 7.05 9.10 -2.73
N THR A 188 6.26 10.17 -2.90
CA THR A 188 6.29 11.34 -2.00
C THR A 188 5.86 10.98 -0.58
N ALA A 189 4.74 10.27 -0.42
CA ALA A 189 4.27 9.78 0.88
C ALA A 189 5.27 8.80 1.51
N THR A 190 5.91 7.97 0.69
CA THR A 190 6.94 7.02 1.14
C THR A 190 8.18 7.73 1.67
N ILE A 191 8.68 8.75 0.94
CA ILE A 191 9.82 9.55 1.41
C ILE A 191 9.46 10.25 2.71
N ALA A 192 8.26 10.83 2.83
CA ALA A 192 7.79 11.45 4.08
C ALA A 192 7.72 10.46 5.25
N SER A 193 7.15 9.26 5.01
CA SER A 193 7.06 8.17 5.99
C SER A 193 8.45 7.72 6.47
N MET A 194 9.39 7.51 5.55
CA MET A 194 10.75 7.10 5.87
C MET A 194 11.52 8.22 6.59
N ALA A 195 11.30 9.47 6.18
CA ALA A 195 11.85 10.64 6.83
C ALA A 195 11.39 10.72 8.30
N GLN A 196 10.08 10.56 8.53
CA GLN A 196 9.46 10.54 9.86
C GLN A 196 10.04 9.43 10.73
N ARG A 197 10.16 8.21 10.18
CA ARG A 197 10.73 7.07 10.89
C ARG A 197 12.20 7.29 11.24
N ALA A 198 12.99 7.86 10.34
CA ALA A 198 14.39 8.21 10.58
C ALA A 198 14.57 9.23 11.72
N ARG A 199 13.62 10.17 11.89
CA ARG A 199 13.63 11.12 13.01
C ARG A 199 13.37 10.45 14.35
N LEU A 200 12.46 9.47 14.37
CA LEU A 200 12.12 8.73 15.59
C LEU A 200 13.19 7.69 15.95
N HIS A 201 13.90 7.16 14.95
CA HIS A 201 14.88 6.09 15.08
C HIS A 201 16.19 6.46 14.38
N VAL A 202 17.05 7.20 15.07
CA VAL A 202 18.35 7.68 14.52
C VAL A 202 19.21 6.51 14.02
N ALA A 203 19.18 5.36 14.70
CA ALA A 203 19.90 4.16 14.30
C ALA A 203 19.45 3.59 12.93
N LEU A 204 18.19 3.81 12.54
CA LEU A 204 17.62 3.34 11.27
C LEU A 204 17.69 4.41 10.17
N GLN A 205 18.29 5.57 10.42
CA GLN A 205 18.31 6.69 9.48
C GLN A 205 18.85 6.27 8.09
N GLY A 206 19.94 5.51 8.06
CA GLY A 206 20.54 5.03 6.81
C GLY A 206 19.65 4.04 6.06
N ASP A 207 18.94 3.15 6.75
CA ASP A 207 18.01 2.20 6.12
C ASP A 207 16.75 2.91 5.60
N CYS A 208 16.20 3.85 6.37
CA CYS A 208 15.07 4.68 5.97
C CYS A 208 15.41 5.53 4.74
N LEU A 209 16.62 6.12 4.69
CA LEU A 209 17.05 6.90 3.53
C LEU A 209 17.16 6.02 2.28
N ARG A 210 17.72 4.81 2.40
CA ARG A 210 17.78 3.85 1.29
C ARG A 210 16.39 3.43 0.82
N ALA A 211 15.47 3.16 1.73
CA ALA A 211 14.08 2.86 1.41
C ALA A 211 13.39 4.04 0.68
N ALA A 212 13.60 5.26 1.15
CA ALA A 212 13.08 6.48 0.53
C ALA A 212 13.61 6.65 -0.90
N LEU A 213 14.93 6.46 -1.10
CA LEU A 213 15.55 6.54 -2.42
C LEU A 213 15.06 5.43 -3.36
N LEU A 214 14.86 4.21 -2.84
CA LEU A 214 14.35 3.08 -3.62
C LEU A 214 12.91 3.30 -4.12
N SER A 215 12.10 4.12 -3.42
CA SER A 215 10.76 4.50 -3.90
C SER A 215 10.77 5.22 -5.25
N ASN A 216 11.88 5.89 -5.61
CA ASN A 216 12.02 6.55 -6.91
C ASN A 216 12.12 5.54 -8.06
N LEU A 217 12.54 4.29 -7.77
CA LEU A 217 12.53 3.21 -8.76
C LEU A 217 11.09 2.85 -9.17
N ALA A 218 10.16 2.84 -8.22
CA ALA A 218 8.74 2.65 -8.52
C ALA A 218 8.22 3.76 -9.44
N THR A 219 8.59 5.03 -9.18
CA THR A 219 8.18 6.16 -10.02
C THR A 219 8.54 5.97 -11.49
N VAL A 220 9.78 5.57 -11.80
CA VAL A 220 10.17 5.36 -13.20
C VAL A 220 9.56 4.12 -13.84
N VAL A 221 9.34 3.05 -13.06
CA VAL A 221 8.67 1.85 -13.55
C VAL A 221 7.23 2.18 -13.93
N GLU A 222 6.49 2.84 -13.03
CA GLU A 222 5.10 3.25 -13.28
C GLU A 222 5.00 4.23 -14.43
N LEU A 223 5.87 5.24 -14.49
CA LEU A 223 5.89 6.18 -15.60
C LEU A 223 6.12 5.46 -16.92
N SER A 224 7.06 4.52 -16.98
CA SER A 224 7.36 3.76 -18.20
C SER A 224 6.16 2.91 -18.63
N VAL A 225 5.52 2.20 -17.69
CA VAL A 225 4.34 1.37 -17.95
C VAL A 225 3.14 2.22 -18.40
N LEU A 226 2.93 3.36 -17.75
CA LEU A 226 1.82 4.27 -18.05
C LEU A 226 1.96 4.87 -19.45
N ILE A 227 3.17 5.35 -19.81
CA ILE A 227 3.43 5.89 -21.14
C ILE A 227 3.34 4.78 -22.20
N ALA A 228 3.83 3.57 -21.91
CA ALA A 228 3.67 2.42 -22.78
C ALA A 228 2.21 2.07 -23.09
N LEU A 229 1.30 2.31 -22.15
CA LEU A 229 -0.13 2.02 -22.31
C LEU A 229 -0.87 3.11 -23.10
N ILE A 230 -0.48 4.39 -22.92
CA ILE A 230 -1.18 5.53 -23.53
C ILE A 230 -0.64 5.84 -24.92
N ASP A 231 0.68 6.00 -25.05
CA ASP A 231 1.35 6.31 -26.31
C ASP A 231 2.69 5.57 -26.41
N PRO A 232 2.68 4.33 -26.93
CA PRO A 232 3.89 3.52 -27.12
C PRO A 232 4.95 4.22 -27.99
N ALA A 233 4.58 5.16 -28.85
CA ALA A 233 5.51 5.86 -29.73
C ALA A 233 6.40 6.87 -28.98
N LEU A 234 6.02 7.29 -27.77
CA LEU A 234 6.86 8.13 -26.90
C LEU A 234 7.95 7.35 -26.17
N LEU A 235 7.82 6.03 -26.03
CA LEU A 235 8.75 5.20 -25.26
C LEU A 235 10.21 5.30 -25.73
N PRO A 236 10.53 5.25 -27.03
CA PRO A 236 11.93 5.31 -27.48
C PRO A 236 12.62 6.62 -27.06
N GLY A 237 11.91 7.75 -27.07
CA GLY A 237 12.43 9.04 -26.61
C GLY A 237 12.48 9.18 -25.09
N LEU A 238 11.67 8.41 -24.36
CA LEU A 238 11.65 8.43 -22.89
C LEU A 238 12.65 7.45 -22.26
N LEU A 239 12.93 6.33 -22.92
CA LEU A 239 13.75 5.21 -22.44
C LEU A 239 15.12 5.62 -21.88
N PRO A 240 15.92 6.46 -22.57
CA PRO A 240 17.21 6.88 -22.03
C PRO A 240 17.05 7.73 -20.75
N ALA A 241 16.03 8.60 -20.70
CA ALA A 241 15.71 9.42 -19.53
C ALA A 241 15.32 8.59 -18.30
N VAL A 242 14.38 7.64 -18.45
CA VAL A 242 13.97 6.77 -17.33
C VAL A 242 15.07 5.78 -16.94
N GLY A 243 15.87 5.32 -17.90
CA GLY A 243 17.01 4.45 -17.67
C GLY A 243 18.09 5.11 -16.82
N LEU A 244 18.48 6.34 -17.18
CA LEU A 244 19.46 7.12 -16.40
C LEU A 244 18.92 7.51 -15.03
N TYR A 245 17.66 7.91 -14.91
CA TYR A 245 17.03 8.18 -13.61
C TYR A 245 17.04 6.91 -12.73
N GLY A 246 16.61 5.76 -13.26
CA GLY A 246 16.59 4.49 -12.54
C GLY A 246 17.98 4.04 -12.09
N ALA A 247 18.97 4.13 -12.97
CA ALA A 247 20.37 3.85 -12.65
C ALA A 247 20.89 4.80 -11.56
N GLY A 248 20.57 6.10 -11.65
CA GLY A 248 20.88 7.10 -10.64
C GLY A 248 20.30 6.76 -9.27
N ALA A 249 19.06 6.26 -9.23
CA ALA A 249 18.40 5.87 -7.98
C ALA A 249 19.11 4.68 -7.33
N LEU A 250 19.47 3.66 -8.11
CA LEU A 250 20.24 2.52 -7.65
C LEU A 250 21.64 2.92 -7.16
N LEU A 251 22.31 3.83 -7.88
CA LEU A 251 23.60 4.37 -7.47
C LEU A 251 23.52 5.17 -6.17
N ALA A 252 22.47 5.97 -5.98
CA ALA A 252 22.24 6.71 -4.73
C ALA A 252 22.01 5.77 -3.54
N VAL A 253 21.25 4.68 -3.74
CA VAL A 253 21.09 3.61 -2.74
C VAL A 253 22.43 2.91 -2.46
N GLY A 254 23.22 2.61 -3.48
CA GLY A 254 24.55 1.99 -3.33
C GLY A 254 25.58 2.89 -2.62
N ALA A 255 25.57 4.19 -2.92
CA ALA A 255 26.45 5.18 -2.32
C ALA A 255 26.17 5.34 -0.82
N THR A 256 24.88 5.47 -0.45
CA THR A 256 24.47 5.54 0.96
C THR A 256 24.80 4.26 1.73
N TRP A 257 24.77 3.10 1.08
CA TRP A 257 25.21 1.83 1.69
C TRP A 257 26.72 1.78 1.95
N ARG A 258 27.55 2.33 1.05
CA ARG A 258 29.00 2.42 1.23
C ARG A 258 29.40 3.41 2.33
N LEU A 259 28.69 4.53 2.46
CA LEU A 259 28.90 5.50 3.55
C LEU A 259 28.57 4.88 4.92
N ALA A 260 27.51 4.06 5.01
CA ALA A 260 27.10 3.41 6.25
C ALA A 260 28.14 2.40 6.78
N ARG A 261 28.90 1.74 5.90
CA ARG A 261 29.99 0.82 6.30
C ARG A 261 31.18 1.50 7.01
N ARG A 262 31.26 2.84 6.97
CA ARG A 262 32.32 3.62 7.62
C ARG A 262 31.92 4.17 8.99
N ALA A 263 30.63 4.09 9.36
CA ALA A 263 30.16 4.47 10.69
C ALA A 263 30.22 3.25 11.63
N PRO A 264 30.53 3.44 12.93
CA PRO A 264 30.47 2.34 13.91
C PRO A 264 29.07 1.73 13.88
N GLN A 265 28.99 0.39 13.80
CA GLN A 265 27.73 -0.33 13.95
C GLN A 265 27.10 0.07 15.28
N SER A 266 26.09 0.95 15.25
CA SER A 266 25.15 1.02 16.36
C SER A 266 24.46 -0.33 16.38
N SER A 267 24.70 -1.08 17.46
CA SER A 267 24.08 -2.36 17.72
C SER A 267 22.61 -2.33 17.34
N ALA A 268 22.16 -3.37 16.64
CA ALA A 268 20.75 -3.64 16.41
C ALA A 268 20.00 -3.35 17.72
N LEU A 269 19.12 -2.36 17.69
CA LEU A 269 18.24 -2.09 18.81
C LEU A 269 17.59 -3.43 19.17
N SER A 270 17.67 -3.82 20.43
CA SER A 270 16.89 -4.92 20.96
C SER A 270 15.43 -4.73 20.53
N ASP A 271 14.88 -5.73 19.83
CA ASP A 271 13.51 -5.80 19.32
C ASP A 271 12.46 -5.33 20.35
N GLU A 272 12.77 -5.43 21.65
CA GLU A 272 11.90 -5.02 22.75
C GLU A 272 11.59 -3.52 22.82
N THR A 273 12.47 -2.62 22.35
CA THR A 273 12.20 -1.17 22.46
C THR A 273 11.31 -0.65 21.30
N GLU A 274 11.35 -1.32 20.14
CA GLU A 274 10.50 -0.97 18.98
C GLU A 274 9.06 -1.51 19.16
N ALA A 275 8.89 -2.62 19.89
CA ALA A 275 7.59 -3.25 20.16
C ALA A 275 6.60 -2.38 20.99
N THR A 276 7.10 -1.38 21.71
CA THR A 276 6.32 -0.48 22.58
C THR A 276 5.98 0.89 21.98
N ARG A 277 6.22 1.11 20.69
CA ARG A 277 5.90 2.39 20.03
C ARG A 277 4.91 2.22 18.88
N ARG A 278 4.01 3.20 18.75
CA ARG A 278 2.97 3.23 17.71
C ARG A 278 3.60 3.15 16.30
N PRO A 279 3.05 2.31 15.39
CA PRO A 279 3.51 2.18 14.00
C PRO A 279 3.57 3.48 13.20
N PHE A 280 2.71 4.44 13.53
CA PHE A 280 2.66 5.75 12.90
C PHE A 280 2.27 6.84 13.90
N GLN A 281 2.57 8.09 13.58
CA GLN A 281 2.10 9.25 14.36
C GLN A 281 1.11 10.08 13.53
N PRO A 282 -0.20 10.08 13.84
CA PRO A 282 -1.23 10.69 13.00
C PRO A 282 -1.03 12.20 12.84
N LEU A 283 -0.61 12.90 13.90
CA LEU A 283 -0.33 14.34 13.83
C LEU A 283 0.75 14.69 12.80
N GLN A 284 1.77 13.84 12.67
CA GLN A 284 2.87 14.08 11.72
C GLN A 284 2.45 13.77 10.29
N ALA A 285 1.60 12.76 10.09
CA ALA A 285 0.98 12.49 8.79
C ALA A 285 0.09 13.67 8.34
N LEU A 286 -0.68 14.25 9.27
CA LEU A 286 -1.49 15.46 9.02
C LEU A 286 -0.64 16.69 8.72
N LEU A 287 0.46 16.90 9.47
CA LEU A 287 1.39 18.00 9.21
C LEU A 287 1.98 17.91 7.80
N PHE A 288 2.37 16.70 7.37
CA PHE A 288 2.84 16.48 6.01
C PHE A 288 1.74 16.78 4.97
N ALA A 289 0.52 16.29 5.17
CA ALA A 289 -0.59 16.58 4.27
C ALA A 289 -0.86 18.09 4.17
N ALA A 290 -0.76 18.83 5.27
CA ALA A 290 -0.89 20.29 5.29
C ALA A 290 0.25 21.00 4.56
N LEU A 291 1.51 20.56 4.73
CA LEU A 291 2.64 21.10 3.99
C LEU A 291 2.49 20.86 2.48
N LEU A 292 2.08 19.67 2.08
CA LEU A 292 1.84 19.36 0.68
C LEU A 292 0.65 20.17 0.13
N ALA A 293 -0.41 20.38 0.92
CA ALA A 293 -1.51 21.28 0.56
C ALA A 293 -0.99 22.69 0.24
N GLY A 294 -0.04 23.21 1.03
CA GLY A 294 0.61 24.51 0.76
C GLY A 294 1.34 24.54 -0.57
N VAL A 295 2.05 23.47 -0.92
CA VAL A 295 2.72 23.33 -2.23
C VAL A 295 1.70 23.30 -3.37
N LEU A 296 0.60 22.56 -3.20
CA LEU A 296 -0.48 22.48 -4.19
C LEU A 296 -1.18 23.82 -4.40
N LEU A 297 -1.43 24.56 -3.32
CA LEU A 297 -1.97 25.92 -3.38
C LEU A 297 -1.05 26.86 -4.16
N ALA A 298 0.26 26.80 -3.90
CA ALA A 298 1.23 27.61 -4.62
C ALA A 298 1.26 27.25 -6.12
N ALA A 299 1.13 25.95 -6.44
CA ALA A 299 1.06 25.48 -7.81
C ALA A 299 -0.20 25.97 -8.54
N GLU A 300 -1.37 25.92 -7.88
CA GLU A 300 -2.63 26.39 -8.45
C GLU A 300 -2.65 27.92 -8.61
N ALA A 301 -2.13 28.66 -7.63
CA ALA A 301 -1.96 30.11 -7.75
C ALA A 301 -1.10 30.47 -8.96
N ALA A 302 0.04 29.78 -9.15
CA ALA A 302 0.88 29.96 -10.33
C ALA A 302 0.14 29.64 -11.64
N ARG A 303 -0.65 28.55 -11.66
CA ARG A 303 -1.46 28.15 -12.83
C ARG A 303 -2.46 29.25 -13.22
N SER A 304 -3.14 29.85 -12.24
CA SER A 304 -4.14 30.90 -12.48
C SER A 304 -3.55 32.18 -13.10
N MET A 305 -2.27 32.46 -12.87
CA MET A 305 -1.57 33.63 -13.42
C MET A 305 -1.05 33.43 -14.84
N LEU A 306 -0.95 32.18 -15.32
CA LEU A 306 -0.26 31.83 -16.57
C LEU A 306 -1.16 31.83 -17.84
N GLY A 307 -2.49 31.92 -17.70
CA GLY A 307 -3.43 31.98 -18.84
C GLY A 307 -3.64 30.64 -19.59
N SER A 308 -4.49 30.65 -20.63
CA SER A 308 -4.93 29.45 -21.38
C SER A 308 -3.86 28.83 -22.30
N ASP A 309 -2.85 29.60 -22.70
CA ASP A 309 -1.81 29.16 -23.64
C ASP A 309 -0.65 28.41 -22.94
N ALA A 310 -0.76 28.22 -21.62
CA ALA A 310 0.30 27.65 -20.77
C ALA A 310 0.15 26.14 -20.52
N ALA A 311 -0.34 25.36 -21.48
CA ALA A 311 -0.62 23.93 -21.29
C ALA A 311 0.60 23.11 -20.81
N LEU A 312 1.80 23.45 -21.30
CA LEU A 312 3.06 22.81 -20.88
C LEU A 312 3.40 23.16 -19.42
N ALA A 313 3.24 24.42 -19.04
CA ALA A 313 3.47 24.87 -17.66
C ALA A 313 2.42 24.33 -16.69
N ALA A 314 1.15 24.25 -17.11
CA ALA A 314 0.07 23.66 -16.33
C ALA A 314 0.32 22.17 -16.06
N THR A 315 0.81 21.43 -17.06
CA THR A 315 1.20 20.02 -16.87
C THR A 315 2.37 19.88 -15.91
N GLY A 316 3.37 20.78 -16.02
CA GLY A 316 4.46 20.86 -15.04
C GLY A 316 3.94 21.09 -13.63
N LEU A 317 3.05 22.07 -13.42
CA LEU A 317 2.49 22.39 -12.11
C LEU A 317 1.63 21.24 -11.54
N ALA A 318 0.90 20.49 -12.38
CA ALA A 318 0.15 19.32 -11.94
C ALA A 318 1.06 18.23 -11.32
N GLY A 319 2.33 18.15 -11.72
CA GLY A 319 3.31 17.22 -11.16
C GLY A 319 3.59 17.40 -9.66
N PHE A 320 3.32 18.57 -9.08
CA PHE A 320 3.40 18.77 -7.63
C PHE A 320 2.44 17.84 -6.86
N ALA A 321 1.25 17.59 -7.42
CA ALA A 321 0.29 16.64 -6.89
C ALA A 321 0.64 15.22 -7.28
N ASP A 322 0.78 14.99 -8.58
CA ASP A 322 0.94 13.66 -9.16
C ASP A 322 1.67 13.77 -10.51
N ALA A 323 2.93 13.33 -10.53
CA ALA A 323 3.73 13.29 -11.75
C ALA A 323 3.14 12.34 -12.81
N HIS A 324 2.51 11.24 -12.40
CA HIS A 324 2.02 10.19 -13.27
C HIS A 324 0.73 10.62 -13.96
N ALA A 325 -0.19 11.24 -13.22
CA ALA A 325 -1.39 11.83 -13.81
C ALA A 325 -1.04 12.96 -14.79
N ALA A 326 -0.07 13.82 -14.44
CA ALA A 326 0.43 14.86 -15.32
C ALA A 326 1.10 14.29 -16.58
N ALA A 327 1.93 13.25 -16.43
CA ALA A 327 2.55 12.55 -17.55
C ALA A 327 1.52 11.86 -18.47
N ALA A 328 0.48 11.25 -17.89
CA ALA A 328 -0.64 10.68 -18.63
C ALA A 328 -1.35 11.73 -19.48
N SER A 329 -1.63 12.89 -18.88
CA SER A 329 -2.24 14.02 -19.59
C SER A 329 -1.36 14.49 -20.75
N ALA A 330 -0.05 14.64 -20.55
CA ALA A 330 0.88 15.00 -21.62
C ALA A 330 0.90 13.98 -22.77
N ALA A 331 0.92 12.68 -22.45
CA ALA A 331 0.86 11.62 -23.45
C ALA A 331 -0.46 11.64 -24.22
N GLN A 332 -1.59 11.83 -23.53
CA GLN A 332 -2.89 11.93 -24.19
C GLN A 332 -3.00 13.16 -25.11
N MET A 333 -2.37 14.28 -24.72
CA MET A 333 -2.28 15.45 -25.57
C MET A 333 -1.44 15.21 -26.83
N ALA A 334 -0.40 14.38 -26.76
CA ALA A 334 0.34 13.95 -27.96
C ALA A 334 -0.51 13.07 -28.88
N VAL A 335 -1.23 12.09 -28.32
CA VAL A 335 -2.15 11.22 -29.07
C VAL A 335 -3.23 12.03 -29.79
N ASN A 336 -3.75 13.08 -29.13
CA ASN A 336 -4.79 13.94 -29.70
C ASN A 336 -4.24 15.01 -30.67
N GLY A 337 -2.93 15.01 -30.95
CA GLY A 337 -2.27 15.97 -31.84
C GLY A 337 -2.13 17.38 -31.28
N ALA A 338 -2.47 17.60 -30.01
CA ALA A 338 -2.32 18.89 -29.33
C ALA A 338 -0.86 19.18 -28.96
N PHE A 339 -0.08 18.14 -28.66
CA PHE A 339 1.37 18.21 -28.44
C PHE A 339 2.14 17.45 -29.52
N SER A 340 3.30 17.96 -29.90
CA SER A 340 4.31 17.15 -30.56
C SER A 340 4.91 16.13 -29.57
N SER A 341 5.52 15.06 -30.07
CA SER A 341 6.18 14.06 -29.22
C SER A 341 7.22 14.70 -28.29
N TRP A 342 7.96 15.70 -28.77
CA TRP A 342 8.92 16.44 -27.97
C TRP A 342 8.25 17.31 -26.89
N GLN A 343 7.14 17.98 -27.20
CA GLN A 343 6.39 18.76 -26.21
C GLN A 343 5.84 17.87 -25.09
N ALA A 344 5.36 16.66 -25.41
CA ALA A 344 4.92 15.71 -24.40
C ALA A 344 6.08 15.23 -23.51
N LEU A 345 7.24 14.91 -24.08
CA LEU A 345 8.44 14.55 -23.31
C LEU A 345 8.90 15.68 -22.38
N LEU A 346 8.89 16.93 -22.86
CA LEU A 346 9.19 18.11 -22.05
C LEU A 346 8.18 18.28 -20.91
N ALA A 347 6.88 18.10 -21.18
CA ALA A 347 5.84 18.20 -20.17
C ALA A 347 5.97 17.10 -19.09
N ILE A 348 6.32 15.87 -19.47
CA ILE A 348 6.63 14.77 -18.55
C ILE A 348 7.86 15.12 -17.68
N GLY A 349 8.92 15.66 -18.28
CA GLY A 349 10.11 16.07 -17.55
C GLY A 349 9.85 17.20 -16.56
N LEU A 350 9.02 18.18 -16.93
CA LEU A 350 8.57 19.24 -16.03
C LEU A 350 7.73 18.68 -14.88
N ALA A 351 6.81 17.76 -15.16
CA ALA A 351 5.99 17.12 -14.13
C ALA A 351 6.84 16.32 -13.13
N LEU A 352 7.87 15.60 -13.60
CA LEU A 352 8.83 14.94 -12.71
C LEU A 352 9.66 15.94 -11.89
N ALA A 353 10.07 17.06 -12.49
CA ALA A 353 10.86 18.08 -11.81
C ALA A 353 10.07 18.75 -10.67
N THR A 354 8.82 19.12 -10.89
CA THR A 354 7.94 19.66 -9.83
C THR A 354 7.60 18.61 -8.78
N ASN A 355 7.40 17.35 -9.18
CA ASN A 355 7.21 16.26 -8.23
C ASN A 355 8.45 16.01 -7.36
N ALA A 356 9.65 16.16 -7.91
CA ALA A 356 10.89 16.09 -7.15
C ALA A 356 10.93 17.17 -6.05
N VAL A 357 10.37 18.36 -6.29
CA VAL A 357 10.22 19.38 -5.23
C VAL A 357 9.31 18.87 -4.12
N SER A 358 8.16 18.26 -4.43
CA SER A 358 7.29 17.62 -3.44
C SER A 358 8.05 16.54 -2.63
N LYS A 359 8.88 15.73 -3.30
CA LYS A 359 9.74 14.71 -2.66
C LYS A 359 10.84 15.33 -1.77
N ILE A 360 11.39 16.48 -2.15
CA ILE A 360 12.36 17.22 -1.34
C ILE A 360 11.67 17.73 -0.07
N VAL A 361 10.52 18.39 -0.20
CA VAL A 361 9.71 18.88 0.93
C VAL A 361 9.35 17.73 1.87
N ALA A 362 8.91 16.58 1.32
CA ALA A 362 8.64 15.37 2.08
C ALA A 362 9.85 14.90 2.90
N GLY A 363 11.05 14.93 2.32
CA GLY A 363 12.29 14.55 2.99
C GLY A 363 12.64 15.46 4.18
N PHE A 364 12.36 16.76 4.09
CA PHE A 364 12.60 17.71 5.18
C PHE A 364 11.49 17.72 6.24
N ALA A 365 10.22 17.51 5.85
CA ALA A 365 9.09 17.52 6.77
C ALA A 365 9.15 16.40 7.82
N GLY A 366 9.68 15.23 7.41
CA GLY A 366 9.76 14.06 8.27
C GLY A 366 11.05 13.91 9.06
N ALA A 367 12.20 14.35 8.55
CA ALA A 367 13.51 13.87 9.01
C ALA A 367 14.41 14.91 9.69
N GLN A 368 15.55 14.42 10.17
CA GLN A 368 16.71 15.25 10.52
C GLN A 368 17.27 15.95 9.28
N TRP A 369 17.91 17.11 9.49
CA TRP A 369 18.48 17.94 8.42
C TRP A 369 19.39 17.18 7.45
N THR A 370 20.18 16.23 7.95
CA THR A 370 21.09 15.41 7.14
C THR A 370 20.36 14.50 6.15
N PHE A 371 19.23 13.89 6.54
CA PHE A 371 18.40 13.09 5.63
C PHE A 371 17.82 13.98 4.52
N GLY A 372 17.29 15.16 4.90
CA GLY A 372 16.73 16.11 3.96
C GLY A 372 17.74 16.56 2.91
N LEU A 373 18.97 16.89 3.32
CA LEU A 373 20.07 17.27 2.41
C LEU A 373 20.47 16.15 1.46
N VAL A 374 20.60 14.90 1.93
CA VAL A 374 20.97 13.78 1.06
C VAL A 374 19.83 13.46 0.09
N ASN A 375 18.58 13.49 0.54
CA ASN A 375 17.43 13.35 -0.34
C ASN A 375 17.39 14.48 -1.38
N LEU A 376 17.62 15.73 -0.97
CA LEU A 376 17.72 16.87 -1.89
C LEU A 376 18.76 16.64 -2.97
N ALA A 377 19.99 16.29 -2.58
CA ALA A 377 21.07 16.02 -3.53
C ALA A 377 20.72 14.87 -4.49
N ALA A 378 20.08 13.81 -3.97
CA ALA A 378 19.61 12.72 -4.80
C ALA A 378 18.52 13.17 -5.78
N GLN A 379 17.50 13.90 -5.35
CA GLN A 379 16.43 14.39 -6.22
C GLN A 379 16.96 15.29 -7.34
N PHE A 380 17.88 16.21 -7.04
CA PHE A 380 18.54 17.02 -8.07
C PHE A 380 19.36 16.17 -9.05
N GLY A 381 20.13 15.20 -8.56
CA GLY A 381 20.90 14.30 -9.41
C GLY A 381 20.00 13.44 -10.32
N LEU A 382 18.91 12.92 -9.78
CA LEU A 382 17.93 12.11 -10.52
C LEU A 382 17.25 12.91 -11.62
N ILE A 383 16.80 14.12 -11.32
CA ILE A 383 16.19 15.01 -12.32
C ILE A 383 17.22 15.43 -13.37
N GLY A 384 18.45 15.75 -12.98
CA GLY A 384 19.54 16.05 -13.92
C GLY A 384 19.82 14.88 -14.87
N LEU A 385 19.85 13.64 -14.35
CA LEU A 385 20.02 12.43 -15.16
C LEU A 385 18.84 12.16 -16.09
N PHE A 386 17.61 12.41 -15.64
CA PHE A 386 16.43 12.31 -16.49
C PHE A 386 16.49 13.30 -17.65
N TRP A 387 16.77 14.57 -17.36
CA TRP A 387 16.91 15.59 -18.41
C TRP A 387 18.04 15.22 -19.36
N LEU A 388 19.21 14.81 -18.86
CA LEU A 388 20.31 14.35 -19.70
C LEU A 388 19.84 13.25 -20.67
N GLY A 389 19.07 12.28 -20.19
CA GLY A 389 18.56 11.21 -21.02
C GLY A 389 17.43 11.61 -21.97
N LEU A 390 16.73 12.73 -21.76
CA LEU A 390 15.81 13.26 -22.78
C LEU A 390 16.55 13.87 -23.98
N TRP A 391 17.80 14.27 -23.80
CA TRP A 391 18.64 14.86 -24.84
C TRP A 391 19.54 13.84 -25.57
N LEU A 392 19.58 12.59 -25.10
CA LEU A 392 20.25 11.46 -25.74
C LEU A 392 19.28 10.73 -26.66
#